data_AF-A0A1J7C4Q0-F1
#
_entry.id   AF-A0A1J7C4Q0-F1
#
_cell.length_a   1.000
_cell.length_b   1.000
_cell.length_c   1.000
_cell.angle_alpha   90.00
_cell.angle_beta   90.00
_cell.angle_gamma   90.00
#
_symmetry.space_group_name_H-M   'P 1'
#
loop_
_entity.id
_entity.type
_entity.pdbx_description
1 polymer ?
#
loop_
_entity_poly.entity_id
_entity_poly.type
_entity_poly.pdbx_seq_one_letter_code
_entity_poly.pdbx_strand_id
1 'polypeptide(L)'
;MDGLIIDSEPLWHQAELAVFAELGKASSLAATLPDTLGLRINEVVDLWYQASPWQGPSRREVSGRIIERALGMIEQQRPLLPGVRQALTLATDRGLKIGLASASPLFMLERVLDMFALRHYFHFIASAEQLPYSKPHPEVYLRAAAGLDVEPMRC
;
A
#
# COMPACT_ATOMS: atom_id res chain seq x y z
N MET A 1 4.33 -3.75 -1.24
CA MET A 1 4.80 -3.76 0.16
C MET A 1 3.81 -4.57 0.95
N ASP A 2 2.56 -4.10 0.97
CA ASP A 2 1.39 -4.85 1.41
C ASP A 2 1.29 -6.20 0.67
N GLY A 3 0.98 -7.26 1.40
CA GLY A 3 0.86 -8.64 0.90
C GLY A 3 2.18 -9.34 0.54
N LEU A 4 3.34 -8.69 0.72
CA LEU A 4 4.64 -9.24 0.30
C LEU A 4 5.76 -9.05 1.32
N ILE A 5 5.95 -7.82 1.81
CA ILE A 5 6.89 -7.51 2.90
C ILE A 5 6.16 -7.61 4.24
N ILE A 6 4.91 -7.14 4.28
CA ILE A 6 4.06 -7.20 5.46
C ILE A 6 2.71 -7.82 5.10
N ASP A 7 2.16 -8.58 6.03
CA ASP A 7 0.82 -9.15 5.95
C ASP A 7 -0.21 -8.10 6.40
N SER A 8 -0.37 -7.05 5.60
CA SER A 8 -1.20 -5.88 5.93
C SER A 8 -2.58 -5.89 5.26
N GLU A 9 -2.86 -6.78 4.31
CA GLU A 9 -4.16 -6.83 3.62
C GLU A 9 -5.33 -7.04 4.61
N PRO A 10 -5.24 -7.92 5.63
CA PRO A 10 -6.28 -8.02 6.64
C PRO A 10 -6.49 -6.72 7.44
N LEU A 11 -5.41 -5.96 7.65
CA LEU A 11 -5.42 -4.71 8.42
C LEU A 11 -6.02 -3.55 7.63
N TRP A 12 -5.73 -3.49 6.34
CA TRP A 12 -6.41 -2.58 5.41
C TRP A 12 -7.89 -2.86 5.37
N HIS A 13 -8.28 -4.11 5.19
CA HIS A 13 -9.69 -4.50 5.16
C HIS A 13 -10.42 -4.13 6.45
N GLN A 14 -9.79 -4.39 7.61
CA GLN A 14 -10.33 -4.01 8.91
C GLN A 14 -10.48 -2.48 9.05
N ALA A 15 -9.47 -1.72 8.63
CA ALA A 15 -9.49 -0.26 8.67
C ALA A 15 -10.57 0.34 7.77
N GLU A 16 -10.71 -0.18 6.54
CA GLU A 16 -11.75 0.19 5.58
C GLU A 16 -13.14 -0.02 6.16
N LEU A 17 -13.44 -1.26 6.60
CA LEU A 17 -14.75 -1.58 7.16
C LEU A 17 -15.09 -0.73 8.39
N ALA A 18 -14.12 -0.46 9.26
CA ALA A 18 -14.32 0.39 10.43
C ALA A 18 -14.69 1.83 10.02
N VAL A 19 -13.95 2.44 9.09
CA VAL A 19 -14.24 3.81 8.63
C VAL A 19 -15.54 3.88 7.86
N PHE A 20 -15.85 2.90 7.00
CA PHE A 20 -17.12 2.88 6.29
C PHE A 20 -18.32 2.67 7.23
N ALA A 21 -18.17 1.87 8.28
CA ALA A 21 -19.20 1.71 9.31
C ALA A 21 -19.47 3.03 10.07
N GLU A 22 -18.42 3.82 10.38
CA GLU A 22 -18.56 5.16 10.97
C GLU A 22 -19.35 6.13 10.06
N LEU A 23 -19.33 5.90 8.74
CA LEU A 23 -20.11 6.65 7.75
C LEU A 23 -21.51 6.06 7.51
N GLY A 24 -21.93 5.10 8.34
CA GLY A 24 -23.23 4.45 8.25
C GLY A 24 -23.36 3.47 7.08
N LYS A 25 -22.25 2.99 6.51
CA LYS A 25 -22.26 2.03 5.41
C LYS A 25 -22.36 0.61 5.94
N ALA A 26 -23.27 -0.16 5.35
CA ALA A 26 -23.41 -1.58 5.66
C ALA A 26 -22.20 -2.35 5.12
N SER A 27 -21.65 -3.27 5.92
CA SER A 27 -20.56 -4.15 5.50
C SER A 27 -20.95 -5.06 4.33
N SER A 28 -22.24 -5.37 4.17
CA SER A 28 -22.76 -6.12 3.02
C SER A 28 -22.55 -5.43 1.67
N LEU A 29 -22.34 -4.11 1.66
CA LEU A 29 -22.00 -3.37 0.44
C LEU A 29 -20.67 -3.83 -0.15
N ALA A 30 -19.72 -4.25 0.69
CA ALA A 30 -18.41 -4.75 0.24
C ALA A 30 -18.56 -5.94 -0.73
N ALA A 31 -19.55 -6.81 -0.52
CA ALA A 31 -19.81 -7.98 -1.37
C ALA A 31 -20.36 -7.63 -2.76
N THR A 32 -20.78 -6.37 -2.97
CA THR A 32 -21.30 -5.90 -4.27
C THR A 32 -20.23 -5.19 -5.11
N LEU A 33 -19.08 -4.90 -4.51
CA LEU A 33 -17.97 -4.21 -5.18
C LEU A 33 -17.09 -5.22 -5.93
N PRO A 34 -16.39 -4.78 -6.98
CA PRO A 34 -15.39 -5.62 -7.63
C PRO A 34 -14.25 -5.99 -6.67
N ASP A 35 -13.43 -6.95 -7.07
CA ASP A 35 -12.20 -7.25 -6.34
C ASP A 35 -11.32 -5.99 -6.25
N THR A 36 -10.95 -5.63 -5.03
CA THR A 36 -10.19 -4.41 -4.70
C THR A 36 -8.74 -4.71 -4.31
N LEU A 37 -8.33 -5.98 -4.37
CA LEU A 37 -6.99 -6.40 -4.02
C LEU A 37 -5.93 -5.64 -4.82
N GLY A 38 -5.05 -4.94 -4.12
CA GLY A 38 -3.94 -4.18 -4.71
C GLY A 38 -4.32 -2.83 -5.34
N LEU A 39 -5.60 -2.43 -5.31
CA LEU A 39 -6.01 -1.08 -5.71
C LEU A 39 -5.49 -0.03 -4.73
N ARG A 40 -5.42 1.23 -5.16
CA ARG A 40 -5.17 2.34 -4.22
C ARG A 40 -6.42 2.58 -3.38
N ILE A 41 -6.18 3.06 -2.17
CA ILE A 41 -7.28 3.35 -1.24
C ILE A 41 -8.25 4.43 -1.76
N ASN A 42 -7.79 5.40 -2.56
CA ASN A 42 -8.70 6.39 -3.16
C ASN A 42 -9.64 5.74 -4.19
N GLU A 43 -9.18 4.74 -4.93
CA GLU A 43 -10.00 3.98 -5.88
C GLU A 43 -11.04 3.13 -5.14
N VAL A 44 -10.64 2.50 -4.03
CA VAL A 44 -11.59 1.78 -3.16
C VAL A 44 -12.64 2.73 -2.59
N VAL A 45 -12.24 3.88 -2.04
CA VAL A 45 -13.16 4.89 -1.52
C VAL A 45 -14.11 5.41 -2.61
N ASP A 46 -13.62 5.58 -3.84
CA ASP A 46 -14.45 5.99 -4.97
C ASP A 46 -15.50 4.93 -5.33
N LEU A 47 -15.14 3.65 -5.33
CA LEU A 47 -16.08 2.53 -5.56
C LEU A 47 -17.17 2.50 -4.49
N TRP A 48 -16.80 2.61 -3.22
CA TRP A 48 -17.76 2.69 -2.11
C TRP A 48 -18.68 3.91 -2.23
N TYR A 49 -18.14 5.07 -2.61
CA TYR A 49 -18.92 6.30 -2.77
C TYR A 49 -19.90 6.20 -3.93
N GLN A 50 -19.50 5.60 -5.05
CA GLN A 50 -20.38 5.38 -6.20
C GLN A 50 -21.52 4.41 -5.88
N ALA A 51 -21.23 3.33 -5.14
CA ALA A 51 -22.23 2.33 -4.76
C ALA A 51 -23.20 2.87 -3.70
N SER A 52 -22.71 3.67 -2.74
CA SER A 52 -23.55 4.30 -1.72
C SER A 52 -22.92 5.63 -1.26
N PRO A 53 -23.33 6.77 -1.83
CA PRO A 53 -22.82 8.08 -1.43
C PRO A 53 -23.07 8.38 0.05
N TRP A 54 -22.13 9.04 0.72
CA TRP A 54 -22.32 9.58 2.08
C TRP A 54 -22.27 11.11 2.09
N GLN A 55 -22.71 11.68 3.21
CA GLN A 55 -22.61 13.11 3.51
C GLN A 55 -21.53 13.34 4.57
N GLY A 56 -20.99 14.56 4.64
CA GLY A 56 -19.95 14.94 5.60
C GLY A 56 -18.55 14.95 4.97
N PRO A 57 -17.62 14.07 5.40
CA PRO A 57 -16.23 14.12 4.94
C PRO A 57 -16.11 13.84 3.46
N SER A 58 -15.21 14.56 2.81
CA SER A 58 -14.79 14.32 1.43
C SER A 58 -14.15 12.94 1.29
N ARG A 59 -14.19 12.39 0.07
CA ARG A 59 -13.52 11.12 -0.27
C ARG A 59 -12.03 11.12 0.12
N ARG A 60 -11.35 12.27 -0.06
CA ARG A 60 -9.95 12.43 0.34
C ARG A 60 -9.76 12.32 1.85
N GLU A 61 -10.62 12.94 2.66
CA GLU A 61 -10.57 12.81 4.11
C GLU A 61 -10.84 11.37 4.56
N VAL A 62 -11.78 10.67 3.89
CA VAL A 62 -12.05 9.25 4.16
C VAL A 62 -10.84 8.38 3.84
N SER A 63 -10.19 8.56 2.68
CA SER A 63 -8.95 7.85 2.36
C SER A 63 -7.86 8.10 3.42
N GLY A 64 -7.71 9.34 3.87
CA GLY A 64 -6.76 9.71 4.94
C GLY A 64 -7.02 8.95 6.24
N ARG A 65 -8.29 8.91 6.69
CA ARG A 65 -8.69 8.16 7.90
C ARG A 65 -8.39 6.68 7.81
N ILE A 66 -8.61 6.07 6.63
CA ILE A 66 -8.32 4.65 6.42
C ILE A 66 -6.81 4.40 6.46
N ILE A 67 -6.01 5.24 5.78
CA ILE A 67 -4.54 5.13 5.80
C ILE A 67 -4.02 5.23 7.23
N GLU A 68 -4.45 6.25 8.00
CA GLU A 68 -4.02 6.43 9.39
C GLU A 68 -4.39 5.24 10.27
N ARG A 69 -5.59 4.69 10.10
CA ARG A 69 -6.05 3.52 10.85
C ARG A 69 -5.29 2.26 10.50
N ALA A 70 -5.10 2.00 9.21
CA ALA A 70 -4.32 0.86 8.73
C ALA A 70 -2.87 0.95 9.24
N LEU A 71 -2.24 2.12 9.14
CA LEU A 71 -0.89 2.35 9.66
C LEU A 71 -0.82 2.11 11.18
N GLY A 72 -1.78 2.61 11.96
CA GLY A 72 -1.83 2.36 13.40
C GLY A 72 -1.94 0.87 13.75
N MET A 73 -2.73 0.11 13.00
CA MET A 73 -2.84 -1.35 13.16
C MET A 73 -1.53 -2.06 12.78
N ILE A 74 -0.89 -1.64 11.68
CA ILE A 74 0.40 -2.19 11.24
C ILE A 74 1.49 -1.91 12.30
N GLU A 75 1.50 -0.71 12.88
CA GLU A 75 2.44 -0.33 13.94
C GLU A 75 2.29 -1.20 15.19
N GLN A 76 1.04 -1.51 15.56
CA GLN A 76 0.73 -2.35 16.71
C GLN A 76 1.05 -3.83 16.48
N GLN A 77 0.61 -4.38 15.34
CA GLN A 77 0.70 -5.82 15.08
C GLN A 77 2.04 -6.24 14.50
N ARG A 78 2.76 -5.31 13.87
CA ARG A 78 4.08 -5.53 13.26
C ARG A 78 4.13 -6.80 12.38
N PRO A 79 3.25 -6.93 11.37
CA PRO A 79 3.04 -8.19 10.64
C PRO A 79 4.11 -8.42 9.54
N LEU A 80 5.39 -8.51 9.91
CA LEU A 80 6.46 -8.81 8.95
C LEU A 80 6.31 -10.24 8.41
N LEU A 81 6.29 -10.41 7.09
CA LEU A 81 6.19 -11.73 6.48
C LEU A 81 7.49 -12.55 6.67
N PRO A 82 7.38 -13.88 6.86
CA PRO A 82 8.55 -14.76 6.95
C PRO A 82 9.44 -14.68 5.70
N GLY A 83 10.76 -14.73 5.88
CA GLY A 83 11.71 -14.76 4.77
C GLY A 83 12.11 -13.40 4.20
N VAL A 84 11.43 -12.30 4.57
CA VAL A 84 11.69 -10.96 4.04
C VAL A 84 13.14 -10.51 4.27
N ARG A 85 13.64 -10.66 5.50
CA ARG A 85 15.03 -10.28 5.81
C ARG A 85 16.02 -11.13 5.04
N GLN A 86 15.76 -12.43 4.96
CA GLN A 86 16.60 -13.38 4.23
C GLN A 86 16.65 -13.03 2.73
N ALA A 87 15.52 -12.68 2.12
CA ALA A 87 15.45 -12.27 0.73
C ALA A 87 16.21 -10.96 0.47
N LEU A 88 16.06 -9.96 1.33
CA LEU A 88 16.76 -8.68 1.22
C LEU A 88 18.27 -8.82 1.42
N THR A 89 18.69 -9.59 2.42
CA THR A 89 20.11 -9.93 2.63
C THR A 89 20.67 -10.68 1.44
N LEU A 90 19.98 -11.70 0.92
CA LEU A 90 20.43 -12.46 -0.24
C LEU A 90 20.63 -11.57 -1.48
N ALA A 91 19.70 -10.65 -1.74
CA ALA A 91 19.83 -9.70 -2.84
C ALA A 91 21.04 -8.76 -2.65
N THR A 92 21.25 -8.29 -1.42
CA THR A 92 22.38 -7.44 -1.05
C THR A 92 23.72 -8.17 -1.22
N ASP A 93 23.83 -9.41 -0.71
CA ASP A 93 25.03 -10.24 -0.81
C ASP A 93 25.39 -10.59 -2.27
N ARG A 94 24.39 -10.59 -3.16
CA ARG A 94 24.54 -10.77 -4.61
C ARG A 94 24.89 -9.46 -5.35
N GLY A 95 25.02 -8.34 -4.64
CA GLY A 95 25.32 -7.03 -5.22
C GLY A 95 24.17 -6.43 -6.03
N LEU A 96 22.92 -6.86 -5.78
CA LEU A 96 21.75 -6.33 -6.49
C LEU A 96 21.28 -5.01 -5.84
N LYS A 97 20.91 -4.04 -6.68
CA LYS A 97 20.15 -2.86 -6.24
C LYS A 97 18.72 -3.30 -5.88
N ILE A 98 18.17 -2.76 -4.80
CA ILE A 98 16.82 -3.12 -4.33
C ILE A 98 15.92 -1.88 -4.37
N GLY A 99 14.82 -1.95 -5.11
CA GLY A 99 13.78 -0.93 -5.18
C GLY A 99 12.46 -1.41 -4.58
N LEU A 100 11.71 -0.50 -3.97
CA LEU A 100 10.33 -0.76 -3.55
C LEU A 100 9.35 -0.04 -4.46
N ALA A 101 8.35 -0.74 -4.99
CA ALA A 101 7.26 -0.16 -5.77
C ALA A 101 5.90 -0.51 -5.14
N SER A 102 5.16 0.49 -4.66
CA SER A 102 3.89 0.27 -3.94
C SER A 102 2.80 1.26 -4.34
N ALA A 103 1.54 0.85 -4.17
CA ALA A 103 0.37 1.73 -4.32
C ALA A 103 0.18 2.67 -3.11
N SER A 104 0.71 2.27 -1.95
CA SER A 104 0.60 2.97 -0.67
C SER A 104 1.36 4.31 -0.65
N PRO A 105 0.92 5.30 0.15
CA PRO A 105 1.57 6.60 0.31
C PRO A 105 3.04 6.51 0.69
N LEU A 106 3.88 7.40 0.16
CA LEU A 106 5.34 7.34 0.39
C LEU A 106 5.70 7.40 1.87
N PHE A 107 5.02 8.26 2.65
CA PHE A 107 5.27 8.38 4.09
C PHE A 107 5.01 7.06 4.83
N MET A 108 4.01 6.30 4.40
CA MET A 108 3.67 5.01 4.97
C MET A 108 4.73 3.96 4.62
N LEU A 109 5.24 3.98 3.39
CA LEU A 109 6.34 3.10 2.97
C LEU A 109 7.59 3.32 3.83
N GLU A 110 8.02 4.58 3.97
CA GLU A 110 9.16 4.95 4.79
C GLU A 110 8.97 4.53 6.25
N ARG A 111 7.81 4.83 6.82
CA ARG A 111 7.47 4.47 8.21
C ARG A 111 7.51 2.97 8.46
N VAL A 112 6.94 2.16 7.56
CA VAL A 112 6.95 0.69 7.66
C VAL A 112 8.38 0.15 7.57
N LEU A 113 9.16 0.64 6.61
CA LEU A 113 10.55 0.21 6.43
C LEU A 113 11.41 0.56 7.64
N ASP A 114 11.27 1.76 8.20
CA ASP A 114 11.98 2.17 9.42
C ASP A 114 11.56 1.34 10.62
N MET A 115 10.26 1.12 10.78
CA MET A 115 9.70 0.32 11.87
C MET A 115 10.35 -1.07 11.94
N PHE A 116 10.55 -1.72 10.79
CA PHE A 116 11.21 -3.03 10.72
C PHE A 116 12.73 -2.97 10.56
N ALA A 117 13.34 -1.78 10.62
CA ALA A 117 14.76 -1.58 10.33
C ALA A 117 15.16 -2.22 9.00
N LEU A 118 14.36 -2.00 7.95
CA LEU A 118 14.60 -2.49 6.59
C LEU A 118 15.00 -1.38 5.62
N ARG A 119 14.83 -0.11 5.99
CA ARG A 119 15.03 1.04 5.10
C ARG A 119 16.40 1.06 4.41
N HIS A 120 17.44 0.60 5.11
CA HIS A 120 18.81 0.55 4.61
C HIS A 120 19.04 -0.43 3.46
N TYR A 121 18.16 -1.42 3.25
CA TYR A 121 18.24 -2.31 2.09
C TYR A 121 17.81 -1.63 0.80
N PHE A 122 16.89 -0.65 0.88
CA PHE A 122 16.24 -0.06 -0.28
C PHE A 122 17.00 1.15 -0.82
N HIS A 123 17.45 1.04 -2.06
CA HIS A 123 18.17 2.08 -2.78
C HIS A 123 17.21 3.13 -3.35
N PHE A 124 15.98 2.73 -3.69
CA PHE A 124 14.93 3.63 -4.17
C PHE A 124 13.54 3.15 -3.75
N ILE A 125 12.64 4.08 -3.47
CA ILE A 125 11.26 3.81 -3.08
C ILE A 125 10.33 4.62 -4.00
N ALA A 126 9.48 3.92 -4.73
CA ALA A 126 8.47 4.47 -5.62
C ALA A 126 7.07 4.24 -5.03
N SER A 127 6.32 5.33 -4.85
CA SER A 127 4.91 5.30 -4.50
C SER A 127 4.04 5.64 -5.70
N ALA A 128 2.93 4.93 -5.88
CA ALA A 128 1.92 5.20 -6.90
C ALA A 128 0.85 6.23 -6.45
N GLU A 129 0.97 6.77 -5.23
CA GLU A 129 -0.04 7.64 -4.59
C GLU A 129 -0.42 8.83 -5.48
N GLN A 130 0.56 9.48 -6.09
CA GLN A 130 0.37 10.68 -6.92
C GLN A 130 0.45 10.39 -8.42
N LEU A 131 0.50 9.12 -8.83
CA LEU A 131 0.53 8.76 -10.24
C LEU A 131 -0.86 8.82 -10.86
N PRO A 132 -0.99 9.18 -12.14
CA PRO A 132 -2.28 9.10 -12.83
C PRO A 132 -2.92 7.71 -12.70
N TYR A 133 -2.12 6.64 -12.78
CA TYR A 133 -2.59 5.25 -12.72
C TYR A 133 -1.78 4.44 -11.69
N SER A 134 -2.48 3.61 -10.90
CA SER A 134 -1.84 2.59 -10.05
C SER A 134 -1.64 1.29 -10.81
N LYS A 135 -1.06 0.31 -10.11
CA LYS A 135 -1.12 -1.10 -10.48
C LYS A 135 -2.56 -1.47 -10.88
N PRO A 136 -2.76 -2.19 -12.00
CA PRO A 136 -1.75 -2.93 -12.77
C PRO A 136 -0.93 -2.09 -13.76
N HIS A 137 -1.13 -0.78 -13.86
CA HIS A 137 -0.32 0.08 -14.72
C HIS A 137 1.17 0.05 -14.31
N PRO A 138 2.11 -0.03 -15.27
CA PRO A 138 3.53 -0.28 -14.96
C PRO A 138 4.29 0.94 -14.42
N GLU A 139 3.69 2.15 -14.43
CA GLU A 139 4.42 3.40 -14.16
C GLU A 139 5.20 3.39 -12.84
N VAL A 140 4.65 2.83 -11.75
CA VAL A 140 5.36 2.77 -10.47
C VAL A 140 6.62 1.88 -10.53
N TYR A 141 6.57 0.80 -11.32
CA TYR A 141 7.73 -0.06 -11.55
C TYR A 141 8.77 0.60 -12.46
N LEU A 142 8.33 1.28 -13.51
CA LEU A 142 9.22 2.04 -14.40
C LEU A 142 9.93 3.17 -13.64
N ARG A 143 9.22 3.87 -12.74
CA ARG A 143 9.83 4.86 -11.85
C ARG A 143 10.82 4.24 -10.87
N ALA A 144 10.52 3.05 -10.34
CA ALA A 144 11.47 2.34 -9.48
C ALA A 144 12.76 1.98 -10.25
N ALA A 145 12.64 1.41 -11.45
CA ALA A 145 13.78 1.10 -12.31
C ALA A 145 14.62 2.34 -12.64
N ALA A 146 13.96 3.44 -13.04
CA ALA A 146 14.62 4.71 -13.32
C ALA A 146 15.32 5.29 -12.08
N GLY A 147 14.68 5.25 -10.91
CA GLY A 147 15.27 5.71 -9.65
C GLY A 147 16.43 4.86 -9.15
N LEU A 148 16.48 3.58 -9.55
CA LEU A 148 17.62 2.69 -9.35
C LEU A 148 18.71 2.87 -10.41
N ASP A 149 18.49 3.67 -11.46
CA ASP A 149 19.38 3.79 -12.61
C ASP A 149 19.67 2.41 -13.25
N VAL A 150 18.60 1.70 -13.60
CA VAL A 150 18.65 0.41 -14.31
C VAL A 150 17.57 0.34 -15.39
N GLU A 151 17.83 -0.42 -16.45
CA GLU A 151 16.81 -0.72 -17.45
C GLU A 151 15.72 -1.65 -16.87
N PRO A 152 14.43 -1.42 -17.14
CA PRO A 152 13.35 -2.26 -16.61
C PRO A 152 13.47 -3.75 -16.94
N MET A 153 14.07 -4.08 -18.09
CA MET A 153 14.32 -5.47 -18.51
C MET A 153 15.41 -6.18 -17.69
N ARG A 154 16.09 -5.45 -16.80
CA ARG A 154 17.14 -5.93 -15.90
C ARG A 154 16.76 -5.80 -14.41
N CYS A 155 15.49 -5.50 -14.13
CA CYS A 155 14.90 -5.52 -12.80
C CYS A 155 14.43 -6.92 -12.40
#